data_AF-A0AAV0CAB2-F1
#
_entry.id   AF-A0AAV0CAB2-F1
#
_cell.length_a   1.000
_cell.length_b   1.000
_cell.length_c   1.000
_cell.angle_alpha   90.00
_cell.angle_beta   90.00
_cell.angle_gamma   90.00
#
_symmetry.space_group_name_H-M   'P 1'
#
loop_
_entity.id
_entity.type
_entity.pdbx_description
1 polymer ?
#
loop_
_entity_poly.entity_id
_entity_poly.type
_entity_poly.pdbx_seq_one_letter_code
_entity_poly.pdbx_strand_id
1 'polypeptide(L)'
;MEKYLRIGPGQPSAIVVMPLVHLLAGFAPFCFSWDCVGVWLGLYILTGLGITLGYHRNLCHKSFKLPKWLEYFFAYWGALALQGDPIVWVSTHRYHHKYTDSVKDPHSPLEGFWFSHMGWVFDVESEKERSERATNVADLENQPFYKFLQQTYIVHPAILGALLYAIGGFPYVVWGLGVRGTWGFHVTFLVNSACHIWGNQPWKTGDLSRNNWLVALVTFGEGWHNNHHAFEHSARHGIEWWQLDTAWCTIWTLKKLGLATHVKLPTDAQKKKMALNGNQTLPSADGIPRLLK
;
A
#
# COMPACT_ATOMS: atom_id res chain seq x y z
N MET A 1 -6.69 12.51 27.12
CA MET A 1 -8.02 12.39 26.47
C MET A 1 -7.97 13.36 25.31
N GLU A 2 -7.88 12.96 24.04
CA GLU A 2 -8.80 12.06 23.32
C GLU A 2 -8.09 10.89 22.62
N LYS A 3 -8.77 9.75 22.63
CA LYS A 3 -8.54 8.64 21.71
C LYS A 3 -8.87 9.13 20.31
N TYR A 4 -7.87 9.62 19.59
CA TYR A 4 -8.01 10.00 18.19
C TYR A 4 -8.67 8.87 17.40
N LEU A 5 -9.70 9.21 16.61
CA LEU A 5 -10.25 8.36 15.56
C LEU A 5 -9.13 8.15 14.51
N ARG A 6 -8.28 7.16 14.73
CA ARG A 6 -7.12 6.85 13.89
C ARG A 6 -7.52 5.80 12.87
N ILE A 7 -7.78 6.18 11.63
CA ILE A 7 -7.99 5.19 10.57
C ILE A 7 -6.62 4.70 10.17
N GLY A 8 -6.39 3.42 10.41
CA GLY A 8 -5.23 2.67 9.97
C GLY A 8 -5.54 1.19 10.13
N PRO A 9 -4.80 0.30 9.48
CA PRO A 9 -5.06 -1.13 9.61
C PRO A 9 -4.90 -1.58 11.07
N GLY A 10 -5.82 -2.42 11.56
CA GLY A 10 -5.83 -2.82 12.97
C GLY A 10 -6.21 -1.69 13.94
N GLN A 11 -6.79 -0.59 13.47
CA GLN A 11 -7.31 0.48 14.35
C GLN A 11 -8.85 0.46 14.43
N PRO A 12 -9.46 0.83 15.57
CA PRO A 12 -10.92 0.79 15.75
C PRO A 12 -11.72 1.56 14.71
N SER A 13 -11.21 2.68 14.16
CA SER A 13 -11.97 3.42 13.15
C SER A 13 -11.87 2.85 11.74
N ALA A 14 -10.94 1.93 11.46
CA ALA A 14 -10.98 1.18 10.20
C ALA A 14 -12.22 0.28 10.14
N ILE A 15 -12.65 -0.27 11.28
CA ILE A 15 -13.89 -1.05 11.44
C ILE A 15 -15.13 -0.23 11.06
N VAL A 16 -15.08 1.10 11.22
CA VAL A 16 -16.19 1.99 10.86
C VAL A 16 -16.07 2.51 9.43
N VAL A 17 -14.89 3.01 9.06
CA VAL A 17 -14.71 3.66 7.75
C VAL A 17 -14.78 2.67 6.61
N MET A 18 -14.22 1.48 6.77
CA MET A 18 -14.19 0.52 5.68
C MET A 18 -15.63 0.10 5.28
N PRO A 19 -16.52 -0.32 6.19
CA PRO A 19 -17.93 -0.58 5.83
C PRO A 19 -18.66 0.64 5.26
N LEU A 20 -18.46 1.84 5.82
CA LEU A 20 -19.11 3.06 5.30
C LEU A 20 -18.72 3.36 3.85
N VAL A 21 -17.44 3.19 3.49
CA VAL A 21 -16.95 3.38 2.11
C VAL A 21 -17.58 2.35 1.17
N HIS A 22 -17.74 1.09 1.61
CA HIS A 22 -18.39 0.04 0.80
C HIS A 22 -19.90 0.28 0.64
N LEU A 23 -20.58 0.70 1.71
CA LEU A 23 -21.98 1.10 1.65
C LEU A 23 -22.17 2.27 0.68
N LEU A 24 -21.28 3.26 0.74
CA LEU A 24 -21.28 4.39 -0.18
C LEU A 24 -21.06 3.93 -1.64
N ALA A 25 -20.12 3.00 -1.88
CA ALA A 25 -19.90 2.41 -3.20
C ALA A 25 -21.13 1.66 -3.74
N GLY A 26 -21.97 1.09 -2.86
CA GLY A 26 -23.22 0.42 -3.23
C GLY A 26 -24.23 1.32 -3.96
N PHE A 27 -24.12 2.64 -3.81
CA PHE A 27 -24.95 3.60 -4.54
C PHE A 27 -24.48 3.87 -5.98
N ALA A 28 -23.34 3.31 -6.41
CA ALA A 28 -22.74 3.59 -7.72
C ALA A 28 -23.68 3.38 -8.92
N PRO A 29 -24.52 2.32 -8.99
CA PRO A 29 -25.44 2.13 -10.12
C PRO A 29 -26.45 3.28 -10.27
N PHE A 30 -26.84 3.93 -9.18
CA PHE A 30 -27.79 5.04 -9.18
C PHE A 30 -27.14 6.41 -9.40
N CYS A 31 -25.81 6.46 -9.35
CA CYS A 31 -25.01 7.68 -9.43
C CYS A 31 -24.04 7.68 -10.62
N PHE A 32 -24.27 6.80 -11.61
CA PHE A 32 -23.38 6.64 -12.75
C PHE A 32 -23.44 7.84 -13.69
N SER A 33 -22.27 8.33 -14.07
CA SER A 33 -22.04 9.18 -15.24
C SER A 33 -20.59 9.05 -15.69
N TRP A 34 -20.28 9.42 -16.92
CA TRP A 34 -18.90 9.42 -17.40
C TRP A 34 -18.01 10.42 -16.64
N ASP A 35 -18.58 11.53 -16.17
CA ASP A 35 -17.88 12.49 -15.30
C ASP A 35 -17.49 11.84 -13.97
N CYS A 36 -18.41 11.07 -13.36
CA CYS A 36 -18.14 10.31 -12.13
C CYS A 36 -17.00 9.29 -12.33
N VAL A 37 -16.96 8.61 -13.48
CA VAL A 37 -15.85 7.72 -13.85
C VAL A 37 -14.54 8.50 -13.98
N GLY A 38 -14.56 9.69 -14.59
CA GLY A 38 -13.40 10.58 -14.69
C GLY A 38 -12.87 11.03 -13.31
N VAL A 39 -13.77 11.43 -12.41
CA VAL A 39 -13.45 11.78 -11.02
C VAL A 39 -12.83 10.60 -10.28
N TRP A 40 -13.46 9.42 -10.37
CA TRP A 40 -12.94 8.19 -9.79
C TRP A 40 -11.53 7.88 -10.30
N LEU A 41 -11.33 7.88 -11.62
CA LEU A 41 -10.05 7.53 -12.24
C LEU A 41 -8.94 8.53 -11.87
N GLY A 42 -9.23 9.84 -11.92
CA GLY A 42 -8.28 10.88 -11.55
C GLY A 42 -7.84 10.79 -10.09
N LEU A 43 -8.80 10.62 -9.18
CA LEU A 43 -8.51 10.44 -7.75
C LEU A 43 -7.79 9.12 -7.48
N TYR A 44 -8.16 8.04 -8.18
CA TYR A 44 -7.52 6.74 -8.05
C TYR A 44 -6.04 6.79 -8.48
N ILE A 45 -5.70 7.47 -9.57
CA ILE A 45 -4.30 7.66 -9.99
C ILE A 45 -3.53 8.46 -8.93
N LEU A 46 -4.09 9.57 -8.44
CA LEU A 46 -3.40 10.43 -7.47
C LEU A 46 -3.17 9.73 -6.13
N THR A 47 -4.22 9.14 -5.56
CA THR A 47 -4.13 8.38 -4.30
C THR A 47 -3.30 7.10 -4.45
N GLY A 48 -3.40 6.41 -5.58
CA GLY A 48 -2.60 5.23 -5.91
C GLY A 48 -1.11 5.55 -6.03
N LEU A 49 -0.73 6.65 -6.69
CA LEU A 49 0.66 7.14 -6.66
C LEU A 49 1.07 7.60 -5.25
N GLY A 50 0.15 8.17 -4.47
CA GLY A 50 0.39 8.51 -3.06
C GLY A 50 0.79 7.31 -2.21
N ILE A 51 0.13 6.16 -2.38
CA ILE A 51 0.49 4.90 -1.72
C ILE A 51 1.76 4.29 -2.32
N THR A 52 1.81 4.08 -3.63
CA THR A 52 2.88 3.32 -4.30
C THR A 52 4.20 4.08 -4.38
N LEU A 53 4.18 5.30 -4.92
CA LEU A 53 5.36 6.14 -5.04
C LEU A 53 5.70 6.81 -3.70
N GLY A 54 4.69 7.38 -3.03
CA GLY A 54 4.85 8.11 -1.78
C GLY A 54 5.13 7.21 -0.58
N TYR A 55 4.12 6.55 -0.04
CA TYR A 55 4.27 5.76 1.18
C TYR A 55 5.24 4.61 1.01
N HIS A 56 5.04 3.78 -0.02
CA HIS A 56 5.77 2.56 -0.18
C HIS A 56 7.23 2.79 -0.61
N ARG A 57 7.46 3.27 -1.84
CA ARG A 57 8.82 3.37 -2.38
C ARG A 57 9.65 4.51 -1.78
N ASN A 58 9.04 5.66 -1.49
CA ASN A 58 9.75 6.80 -0.92
C ASN A 58 9.88 6.72 0.61
N LEU A 59 8.78 6.61 1.36
CA LEU A 59 8.82 6.65 2.82
C LEU A 59 9.27 5.33 3.45
N CYS A 60 8.72 4.18 3.05
CA CYS A 60 9.12 2.89 3.63
C CYS A 60 10.55 2.52 3.23
N HIS A 61 10.82 2.44 1.93
CA HIS A 61 12.05 1.83 1.41
C HIS A 61 13.17 2.82 1.12
N LYS A 62 12.88 4.13 1.11
CA LYS A 62 13.86 5.19 0.82
C LYS A 62 14.59 4.90 -0.49
N SER A 63 13.84 4.46 -1.50
CA SER A 63 14.36 4.03 -2.80
C SER A 63 14.85 5.19 -3.66
N PHE A 64 14.45 6.41 -3.32
CA PHE A 64 14.88 7.67 -3.92
C PHE A 64 14.59 8.83 -2.95
N LYS A 65 15.12 10.01 -3.24
CA LYS A 65 14.85 11.26 -2.51
C LYS A 65 14.08 12.24 -3.39
N LEU A 66 13.10 12.93 -2.80
CA LEU A 66 12.37 14.04 -3.41
C LEU A 66 12.65 15.34 -2.65
N PRO A 67 12.45 16.52 -3.27
CA PRO A 67 12.33 17.76 -2.50
C PRO A 67 11.11 17.66 -1.58
N LYS A 68 11.21 18.24 -0.38
CA LYS A 68 10.21 18.04 0.69
C LYS A 68 8.78 18.41 0.31
N TRP A 69 8.58 19.46 -0.49
CA TRP A 69 7.25 19.84 -0.96
C TRP A 69 6.59 18.74 -1.81
N LEU A 70 7.38 18.01 -2.63
CA LEU A 70 6.89 16.95 -3.49
C LEU A 70 6.72 15.63 -2.73
N GLU A 71 7.63 15.34 -1.79
CA GLU A 71 7.46 14.24 -0.82
C GLU A 71 6.15 14.41 -0.04
N TYR A 72 5.89 15.60 0.50
CA TYR A 72 4.68 15.92 1.25
C TYR A 72 3.43 15.92 0.36
N PHE A 73 3.54 16.35 -0.90
CA PHE A 73 2.46 16.23 -1.88
C PHE A 73 2.02 14.79 -2.07
N PHE A 74 2.95 13.86 -2.36
CA PHE A 74 2.60 12.45 -2.54
C PHE A 74 2.11 11.81 -1.24
N ALA A 75 2.72 12.15 -0.10
CA ALA A 75 2.26 11.64 1.19
C ALA A 75 0.84 12.12 1.55
N TYR A 76 0.49 13.36 1.22
CA TYR A 76 -0.86 13.89 1.42
C TYR A 76 -1.90 13.13 0.58
N TRP A 77 -1.60 12.88 -0.69
CA TRP A 77 -2.45 12.04 -1.54
C TRP A 77 -2.54 10.59 -1.06
N GLY A 78 -1.48 10.05 -0.47
CA GLY A 78 -1.51 8.76 0.22
C GLY A 78 -2.48 8.75 1.40
N ALA A 79 -2.53 9.81 2.21
CA ALA A 79 -3.48 9.91 3.32
C ALA A 79 -4.94 9.98 2.83
N LEU A 80 -5.17 10.61 1.68
CA LEU A 80 -6.49 10.62 1.04
C LEU A 80 -6.93 9.25 0.51
N ALA A 81 -6.04 8.26 0.41
CA ALA A 81 -6.36 6.89 -0.02
C ALA A 81 -7.18 6.10 1.02
N LEU A 82 -7.39 6.64 2.22
CA LEU A 82 -8.15 6.02 3.33
C LEU A 82 -7.51 4.78 3.96
N GLN A 83 -6.23 4.50 3.69
CA GLN A 83 -5.54 3.30 4.16
C GLN A 83 -4.72 3.50 5.44
N GLY A 84 -4.67 4.70 6.01
CA GLY A 84 -3.78 5.01 7.13
C GLY A 84 -3.09 6.35 6.98
N ASP A 85 -2.82 7.00 8.12
CA ASP A 85 -1.84 8.09 8.12
C ASP A 85 -0.43 7.56 7.78
N PRO A 86 0.47 8.41 7.28
CA PRO A 86 1.78 7.96 6.82
C PRO A 86 2.59 7.25 7.90
N ILE A 87 2.49 7.66 9.17
CA ILE A 87 3.29 7.08 10.25
C ILE A 87 2.82 5.65 10.51
N VAL A 88 1.51 5.44 10.64
CA VAL A 88 0.93 4.11 10.87
C VAL A 88 1.18 3.19 9.69
N TRP A 89 0.91 3.63 8.47
CA TRP A 89 1.06 2.80 7.27
C TRP A 89 2.52 2.38 7.07
N VAL A 90 3.47 3.33 7.16
CA VAL A 90 4.90 3.06 7.01
C VAL A 90 5.42 2.14 8.12
N SER A 91 4.95 2.34 9.36
CA SER A 91 5.31 1.47 10.48
C SER A 91 4.87 0.03 10.22
N THR A 92 3.61 -0.16 9.83
CA THR A 92 3.05 -1.50 9.57
C THR A 92 3.76 -2.17 8.41
N HIS A 93 4.07 -1.44 7.34
CA HIS A 93 4.77 -1.98 6.17
C HIS A 93 6.23 -2.35 6.47
N ARG A 94 6.98 -1.49 7.18
CA ARG A 94 8.35 -1.82 7.64
C ARG A 94 8.35 -3.03 8.56
N TYR A 95 7.30 -3.18 9.37
CA TYR A 95 7.13 -4.33 10.26
C TYR A 95 6.83 -5.62 9.48
N HIS A 96 5.97 -5.56 8.46
CA HIS A 96 5.73 -6.64 7.51
C HIS A 96 7.05 -7.13 6.90
N HIS A 97 7.85 -6.25 6.28
CA HIS A 97 9.14 -6.64 5.69
C HIS A 97 10.09 -7.34 6.67
N LYS A 98 10.14 -6.86 7.93
CA LYS A 98 10.99 -7.45 8.98
C LYS A 98 10.56 -8.87 9.37
N TYR A 99 9.27 -9.19 9.25
CA TYR A 99 8.67 -10.43 9.73
C TYR A 99 7.85 -11.17 8.67
N THR A 100 8.12 -10.91 7.40
CA THR A 100 7.36 -11.39 6.23
C THR A 100 7.01 -12.86 6.37
N ASP A 101 5.73 -13.19 6.15
CA ASP A 101 5.20 -14.56 6.14
C ASP A 101 5.51 -15.33 7.44
N SER A 102 5.46 -14.64 8.58
CA SER A 102 5.55 -15.25 9.91
C SER A 102 4.32 -14.92 10.74
N VAL A 103 4.21 -15.51 11.93
CA VAL A 103 3.14 -15.20 12.90
C VAL A 103 3.17 -13.74 13.35
N LYS A 104 4.33 -13.07 13.24
CA LYS A 104 4.46 -11.65 13.56
C LYS A 104 4.01 -10.73 12.42
N ASP A 105 3.91 -11.23 11.20
CA ASP A 105 3.45 -10.43 10.07
C ASP A 105 1.98 -9.98 10.30
N PRO A 106 1.68 -8.67 10.25
CA PRO A 106 0.32 -8.17 10.48
C PRO A 106 -0.72 -8.73 9.51
N HIS A 107 -0.33 -9.05 8.27
CA HIS A 107 -1.22 -9.58 7.23
C HIS A 107 -0.66 -10.87 6.64
N SER A 108 -0.10 -11.72 7.51
CA SER A 108 0.51 -12.99 7.14
C SER A 108 -0.39 -13.82 6.21
N PRO A 109 0.07 -14.22 5.03
CA PRO A 109 -0.67 -15.14 4.16
C PRO A 109 -0.81 -16.55 4.77
N LEU A 110 -0.03 -16.89 5.81
CA LEU A 110 -0.14 -18.15 6.55
C LEU A 110 -1.47 -18.29 7.30
N GLU A 111 -2.11 -17.17 7.65
CA GLU A 111 -3.44 -17.13 8.28
C GLU A 111 -4.57 -17.30 7.25
N GLY A 112 -4.22 -17.40 5.95
CA GLY A 112 -5.14 -17.65 4.84
C GLY A 112 -5.40 -16.45 3.94
N PHE A 113 -5.99 -16.72 2.78
CA PHE A 113 -6.25 -15.70 1.75
C PHE A 113 -7.15 -14.57 2.26
N TRP A 114 -8.28 -14.90 2.89
CA TRP A 114 -9.23 -13.88 3.36
C TRP A 114 -8.68 -13.05 4.52
N PHE A 115 -7.83 -13.64 5.37
CA PHE A 115 -7.14 -12.91 6.43
C PHE A 115 -6.17 -11.89 5.84
N SER A 116 -5.20 -12.33 5.01
CA SER A 116 -4.22 -11.45 4.36
C SER A 116 -4.85 -10.43 3.41
N HIS A 117 -6.00 -10.76 2.81
CA HIS A 117 -6.75 -9.81 1.99
C HIS A 117 -7.38 -8.72 2.86
N MET A 118 -8.19 -9.07 3.87
CA MET A 118 -8.99 -8.07 4.58
C MET A 118 -9.17 -8.36 6.07
N GLY A 119 -9.16 -9.61 6.50
CA GLY A 119 -9.39 -10.00 7.90
C GLY A 119 -8.44 -9.31 8.87
N TRP A 120 -7.18 -9.15 8.49
CA TRP A 120 -6.15 -8.47 9.29
C TRP A 120 -6.50 -7.03 9.69
N VAL A 121 -7.31 -6.32 8.90
CA VAL A 121 -7.74 -4.95 9.21
C VAL A 121 -8.62 -4.92 10.46
N PHE A 122 -9.37 -5.99 10.71
CA PHE A 122 -10.29 -6.13 11.84
C PHE A 122 -9.64 -6.75 13.07
N ASP A 123 -8.45 -7.32 12.94
CA ASP A 123 -7.71 -7.94 14.04
C ASP A 123 -6.86 -6.91 14.82
N VAL A 124 -7.57 -6.00 15.49
CA VAL A 124 -6.99 -4.89 16.25
C VAL A 124 -6.09 -5.37 17.40
N GLU A 125 -6.41 -6.52 17.99
CA GLU A 125 -5.71 -7.00 19.18
C GLU A 125 -4.37 -7.61 18.80
N SER A 126 -4.33 -8.46 17.78
CA SER A 126 -3.07 -9.02 17.29
C SER A 126 -2.15 -7.95 16.72
N GLU A 127 -2.68 -6.89 16.09
CA GLU A 127 -1.86 -5.77 15.63
C GLU A 127 -1.14 -5.09 16.79
N LYS A 128 -1.82 -4.81 17.90
CA LYS A 128 -1.19 -4.18 19.06
C LYS A 128 -0.15 -5.08 19.73
N GLU A 129 -0.43 -6.38 19.84
CA GLU A 129 0.48 -7.35 20.43
C GLU A 129 1.70 -7.60 19.54
N ARG A 130 1.50 -7.58 18.23
CA ARG A 130 2.56 -7.83 17.25
C ARG A 130 3.41 -6.58 16.98
N SER A 131 2.94 -5.34 17.19
CA SER A 131 3.62 -4.13 16.68
C SER A 131 4.75 -3.58 17.56
N GLU A 132 6.01 -3.66 17.10
CA GLU A 132 7.17 -2.94 17.68
C GLU A 132 7.22 -1.48 17.16
N ARG A 133 6.19 -0.69 17.47
CA ARG A 133 5.94 0.60 16.79
C ARG A 133 6.89 1.75 17.15
N ALA A 134 7.42 1.79 18.38
CA ALA A 134 7.97 3.03 18.92
C ALA A 134 9.31 3.50 18.29
N THR A 135 10.00 2.67 17.50
CA THR A 135 11.34 3.02 17.00
C THR A 135 11.51 2.94 15.49
N ASN A 136 10.65 2.21 14.77
CA ASN A 136 10.84 1.96 13.34
C ASN A 136 10.34 3.10 12.44
N VAL A 137 9.74 4.16 12.98
CA VAL A 137 9.21 5.33 12.23
C VAL A 137 9.59 6.69 12.84
N ALA A 138 10.61 6.72 13.70
CA ALA A 138 11.09 7.97 14.31
C ALA A 138 11.47 9.05 13.27
N ASP A 139 11.86 8.66 12.05
CA ASP A 139 12.14 9.57 10.95
C ASP A 139 10.91 10.37 10.48
N LEU A 140 9.70 9.81 10.60
CA LEU A 140 8.45 10.50 10.27
C LEU A 140 7.91 11.26 11.50
N GLU A 141 7.95 10.65 12.68
CA GLU A 141 7.44 11.26 13.93
C GLU A 141 8.17 12.56 14.31
N ASN A 142 9.44 12.67 13.93
CA ASN A 142 10.24 13.87 14.15
C ASN A 142 9.88 15.03 13.19
N GLN A 143 9.02 14.82 12.19
CA GLN A 143 8.62 15.86 11.24
C GLN A 143 7.23 16.42 11.58
N PRO A 144 7.09 17.77 11.73
CA PRO A 144 5.80 18.40 12.04
C PRO A 144 4.69 18.09 11.03
N PHE A 145 5.01 17.99 9.74
CA PHE A 145 4.04 17.69 8.68
C PHE A 145 3.33 16.36 8.91
N TYR A 146 4.07 15.28 9.21
CA TYR A 146 3.47 13.96 9.41
C TYR A 146 2.68 13.87 10.71
N LYS A 147 3.15 14.53 11.78
CA LYS A 147 2.38 14.66 13.02
C LYS A 147 1.06 15.40 12.81
N PHE A 148 1.10 16.51 12.08
CA PHE A 148 -0.10 17.26 11.70
C PHE A 148 -1.07 16.35 10.93
N LEU A 149 -0.59 15.73 9.84
CA LEU A 149 -1.40 14.87 8.99
C LEU A 149 -2.01 13.68 9.76
N GLN A 150 -1.28 13.10 10.72
CA GLN A 150 -1.79 12.07 11.62
C GLN A 150 -2.89 12.62 12.56
N GLN A 151 -2.66 13.77 13.19
CA GLN A 151 -3.60 14.39 14.13
C GLN A 151 -4.90 14.84 13.45
N THR A 152 -4.82 15.28 12.21
CA THR A 152 -5.96 15.77 11.41
C THR A 152 -6.43 14.77 10.36
N TYR A 153 -6.03 13.50 10.46
CA TYR A 153 -6.24 12.51 9.40
C TYR A 153 -7.68 12.46 8.88
N ILE A 154 -8.67 12.37 9.78
CA ILE A 154 -10.11 12.30 9.40
C ILE A 154 -10.58 13.56 8.66
N VAL A 155 -10.00 14.71 8.99
CA VAL A 155 -10.42 16.00 8.45
C VAL A 155 -10.13 16.08 6.95
N HIS A 156 -9.03 15.49 6.47
CA HIS A 156 -8.64 15.61 5.06
C HIS A 156 -9.57 14.87 4.09
N PRO A 157 -9.93 13.59 4.30
CA PRO A 157 -10.96 12.94 3.50
C PRO A 157 -12.34 13.58 3.65
N ALA A 158 -12.67 14.13 4.82
CA ALA A 158 -13.92 14.86 5.01
C ALA A 158 -13.97 16.14 4.16
N ILE A 159 -12.87 16.91 4.11
CA ILE A 159 -12.72 18.07 3.22
C ILE A 159 -12.85 17.63 1.77
N LEU A 160 -12.17 16.54 1.35
CA LEU A 160 -12.30 16.02 -0.01
C LEU A 160 -13.76 15.65 -0.34
N GLY A 161 -14.47 15.01 0.59
CA GLY A 161 -15.89 14.68 0.43
C GLY A 161 -16.78 15.91 0.30
N ALA A 162 -16.55 16.94 1.12
CA ALA A 162 -17.28 18.20 1.03
C ALA A 162 -17.02 18.91 -0.32
N LEU A 163 -15.77 18.92 -0.80
CA LEU A 163 -15.42 19.47 -2.11
C LEU A 163 -16.08 18.69 -3.26
N LEU A 164 -16.06 17.36 -3.20
CA LEU A 164 -16.73 16.51 -4.19
C LEU A 164 -18.23 16.79 -4.23
N TYR A 165 -18.87 16.91 -3.06
CA TYR A 165 -20.27 17.25 -2.95
C TYR A 165 -20.57 18.64 -3.52
N ALA A 166 -19.74 19.64 -3.21
CA ALA A 166 -19.94 21.00 -3.70
C ALA A 166 -19.79 21.09 -5.23
N ILE A 167 -18.93 20.28 -5.84
CA ILE A 167 -18.66 20.31 -7.30
C ILE A 167 -19.68 19.49 -8.10
N GLY A 168 -20.00 18.27 -7.66
CA GLY A 168 -20.83 17.34 -8.43
C GLY A 168 -21.85 16.56 -7.61
N GLY A 169 -22.18 17.05 -6.41
CA GLY A 169 -23.20 16.50 -5.55
C GLY A 169 -22.86 15.11 -5.01
N PHE A 170 -23.91 14.42 -4.56
CA PHE A 170 -23.80 13.06 -4.01
C PHE A 170 -23.14 12.06 -4.99
N PRO A 171 -23.39 12.09 -6.32
CA PRO A 171 -22.71 11.19 -7.25
C PRO A 171 -21.18 11.27 -7.20
N TYR A 172 -20.61 12.47 -7.08
CA TYR A 172 -19.15 12.65 -6.99
C TYR A 172 -18.60 12.11 -5.67
N VAL A 173 -19.36 12.19 -4.58
CA VAL A 173 -19.01 11.56 -3.30
C VAL A 173 -19.04 10.03 -3.42
N VAL A 174 -20.10 9.48 -4.02
CA VAL A 174 -20.26 8.03 -4.25
C VAL A 174 -19.08 7.47 -5.05
N TRP A 175 -18.71 8.09 -6.16
CA TRP A 175 -17.62 7.62 -7.00
C TRP A 175 -16.23 8.00 -6.48
N GLY A 176 -16.08 9.24 -6.05
CA GLY A 176 -14.82 9.81 -5.62
C GLY A 176 -14.36 9.37 -4.24
N LEU A 177 -15.25 8.95 -3.33
CA LEU A 177 -14.90 8.37 -2.02
C LEU A 177 -15.30 6.90 -1.91
N GLY A 178 -16.54 6.55 -2.27
CA GLY A 178 -17.07 5.18 -2.15
C GLY A 178 -16.37 4.21 -3.10
N VAL A 179 -16.67 4.31 -4.40
CA VAL A 179 -16.11 3.41 -5.43
C VAL A 179 -14.59 3.45 -5.42
N ARG A 180 -13.98 4.66 -5.37
CA ARG A 180 -12.52 4.82 -5.36
C ARG A 180 -11.89 4.22 -4.11
N GLY A 181 -12.50 4.41 -2.94
CA GLY A 181 -12.02 3.84 -1.68
C GLY A 181 -12.11 2.32 -1.66
N THR A 182 -13.29 1.76 -1.98
CA THR A 182 -13.52 0.30 -2.06
C THR A 182 -12.58 -0.35 -3.09
N TRP A 183 -12.49 0.21 -4.30
CA TRP A 183 -11.55 -0.26 -5.31
C TRP A 183 -10.11 -0.21 -4.79
N GLY A 184 -9.69 0.94 -4.24
CA GLY A 184 -8.36 1.16 -3.69
C GLY A 184 -7.97 0.19 -2.59
N PHE A 185 -8.88 -0.13 -1.67
CA PHE A 185 -8.67 -1.15 -0.64
C PHE A 185 -8.39 -2.51 -1.27
N HIS A 186 -9.31 -3.02 -2.11
CA HIS A 186 -9.17 -4.35 -2.65
C HIS A 186 -7.96 -4.51 -3.57
N VAL A 187 -7.63 -3.54 -4.42
CA VAL A 187 -6.43 -3.64 -5.26
C VAL A 187 -5.15 -3.62 -4.44
N THR A 188 -5.09 -2.84 -3.36
CA THR A 188 -3.92 -2.85 -2.47
C THR A 188 -3.84 -4.17 -1.70
N PHE A 189 -4.97 -4.68 -1.23
CA PHE A 189 -5.05 -5.93 -0.48
C PHE A 189 -4.75 -7.17 -1.32
N LEU A 190 -4.96 -7.10 -2.64
CA LEU A 190 -4.46 -8.13 -3.57
C LEU A 190 -2.93 -8.24 -3.58
N VAL A 191 -2.19 -7.19 -3.20
CA VAL A 191 -0.74 -7.28 -3.03
C VAL A 191 -0.42 -8.22 -1.87
N ASN A 192 -1.02 -7.99 -0.70
CA ASN A 192 -0.80 -8.81 0.50
C ASN A 192 -1.28 -10.27 0.33
N SER A 193 -2.36 -10.46 -0.43
CA SER A 193 -3.03 -11.76 -0.57
C SER A 193 -2.64 -12.48 -1.87
N ALA A 194 -3.14 -12.02 -3.01
CA ALA A 194 -2.91 -12.68 -4.29
C ALA A 194 -1.42 -12.73 -4.67
N CYS A 195 -0.63 -11.70 -4.34
CA CYS A 195 0.82 -11.73 -4.61
C CYS A 195 1.63 -12.54 -3.60
N HIS A 196 1.03 -13.20 -2.61
CA HIS A 196 1.69 -14.22 -1.78
C HIS A 196 1.19 -15.65 -2.07
N ILE A 197 0.23 -15.82 -2.99
CA ILE A 197 -0.36 -17.12 -3.32
C ILE A 197 -0.22 -17.45 -4.81
N TRP A 198 -0.48 -16.50 -5.70
CA TRP A 198 -0.56 -16.73 -7.14
C TRP A 198 0.40 -15.85 -7.94
N GLY A 199 1.14 -16.49 -8.84
CA GLY A 199 2.05 -15.82 -9.77
C GLY A 199 3.40 -16.56 -9.87
N ASN A 200 4.39 -15.85 -10.40
CA ASN A 200 5.73 -16.41 -10.62
C ASN A 200 6.71 -15.96 -9.53
N GLN A 201 7.64 -16.82 -9.12
CA GLN A 201 8.68 -16.49 -8.13
C GLN A 201 10.08 -16.57 -8.76
N PRO A 202 10.50 -15.59 -9.59
CA PRO A 202 11.81 -15.63 -10.24
C PRO A 202 12.99 -15.50 -9.27
N TRP A 203 12.79 -14.93 -8.09
CA TRP A 203 13.83 -14.69 -7.09
C TRP A 203 13.60 -15.53 -5.84
N LYS A 204 14.66 -16.13 -5.33
CA LYS A 204 14.59 -16.99 -4.14
C LYS A 204 14.69 -16.16 -2.86
N THR A 205 13.61 -15.45 -2.53
CA THR A 205 13.48 -14.53 -1.39
C THR A 205 13.37 -15.25 -0.05
N GLY A 206 12.92 -16.51 -0.04
CA GLY A 206 12.65 -17.28 1.19
C GLY A 206 11.24 -17.07 1.76
N ASP A 207 10.50 -16.12 1.20
CA ASP A 207 9.08 -15.88 1.48
C ASP A 207 8.18 -16.44 0.36
N LEU A 208 6.87 -16.24 0.49
CA LEU A 208 5.82 -16.64 -0.43
C LEU A 208 5.48 -15.57 -1.47
N SER A 209 6.22 -14.45 -1.54
CA SER A 209 5.96 -13.39 -2.53
C SER A 209 6.01 -13.94 -3.98
N ARG A 210 5.13 -13.42 -4.84
CA ARG A 210 4.92 -13.81 -6.23
C ARG A 210 4.71 -12.57 -7.09
N ASN A 211 5.25 -12.59 -8.29
CA ASN A 211 4.92 -11.62 -9.34
C ASN A 211 3.58 -11.98 -9.97
N ASN A 212 2.62 -11.05 -9.88
CA ASN A 212 1.30 -11.14 -10.48
C ASN A 212 1.03 -9.92 -11.38
N TRP A 213 1.01 -10.14 -12.69
CA TRP A 213 0.92 -9.06 -13.68
C TRP A 213 -0.45 -8.36 -13.70
N LEU A 214 -1.53 -9.08 -13.39
CA LEU A 214 -2.87 -8.49 -13.28
C LEU A 214 -2.93 -7.53 -12.09
N VAL A 215 -2.39 -7.94 -10.94
CA VAL A 215 -2.29 -7.06 -9.78
C VAL A 215 -1.36 -5.89 -10.10
N ALA A 216 -0.24 -6.12 -10.78
CA ALA A 216 0.69 -5.04 -11.14
C ALA A 216 0.04 -3.96 -12.02
N LEU A 217 -0.83 -4.36 -12.95
CA LEU A 217 -1.58 -3.44 -13.82
C LEU A 217 -2.47 -2.48 -13.01
N VAL A 218 -3.16 -2.98 -11.99
CA VAL A 218 -4.10 -2.21 -11.15
C VAL A 218 -3.46 -1.68 -9.85
N THR A 219 -2.16 -1.90 -9.66
CA THR A 219 -1.43 -1.37 -8.50
C THR A 219 -0.22 -0.59 -8.93
N PHE A 220 -0.20 -0.04 -10.14
CA PHE A 220 0.88 0.81 -10.62
C PHE A 220 2.29 0.16 -10.57
N GLY A 221 2.35 -1.18 -10.61
CA GLY A 221 3.58 -1.97 -10.53
C GLY A 221 3.79 -2.76 -9.23
N GLU A 222 2.98 -2.59 -8.19
CA GLU A 222 3.18 -3.28 -6.90
C GLU A 222 2.98 -4.80 -6.96
N GLY A 223 2.22 -5.29 -7.94
CA GLY A 223 2.07 -6.72 -8.19
C GLY A 223 3.35 -7.42 -8.68
N TRP A 224 4.42 -6.71 -9.01
CA TRP A 224 5.76 -7.31 -9.17
C TRP A 224 6.37 -7.59 -7.80
N HIS A 225 5.65 -8.35 -6.97
CA HIS A 225 5.88 -8.41 -5.54
C HIS A 225 7.09 -9.26 -5.16
N ASN A 226 7.36 -10.35 -5.88
CA ASN A 226 8.59 -11.10 -5.67
C ASN A 226 9.84 -10.31 -6.09
N ASN A 227 9.75 -9.49 -7.14
CA ASN A 227 10.82 -8.56 -7.47
C ASN A 227 11.06 -7.54 -6.36
N HIS A 228 9.97 -7.02 -5.78
CA HIS A 228 10.02 -6.09 -4.66
C HIS A 228 10.70 -6.71 -3.44
N HIS A 229 10.25 -7.89 -2.99
CA HIS A 229 10.84 -8.60 -1.85
C HIS A 229 12.32 -8.96 -2.09
N ALA A 230 12.69 -9.27 -3.33
CA ALA A 230 14.08 -9.52 -3.70
C ALA A 230 14.98 -8.27 -3.61
N PHE A 231 14.43 -7.09 -3.89
CA PHE A 231 15.18 -5.85 -3.95
C PHE A 231 14.38 -4.69 -3.36
N GLU A 232 14.05 -4.78 -2.08
CA GLU A 232 13.14 -3.86 -1.38
C GLU A 232 13.53 -2.38 -1.50
N HIS A 233 14.83 -2.09 -1.61
CA HIS A 233 15.35 -0.72 -1.79
C HIS A 233 15.25 -0.20 -3.22
N SER A 234 14.80 -1.00 -4.18
CA SER A 234 14.67 -0.61 -5.58
C SER A 234 13.54 0.41 -5.73
N ALA A 235 13.75 1.43 -6.57
CA ALA A 235 12.67 2.33 -6.98
C ALA A 235 11.79 1.74 -8.09
N ARG A 236 12.25 0.63 -8.70
CA ARG A 236 11.61 -0.06 -9.82
C ARG A 236 11.27 -1.49 -9.40
N HIS A 237 9.99 -1.83 -9.38
CA HIS A 237 9.51 -3.18 -9.06
C HIS A 237 9.40 -4.03 -10.33
N GLY A 238 9.02 -3.44 -11.46
CA GLY A 238 9.05 -4.13 -12.76
C GLY A 238 10.47 -4.21 -13.31
N ILE A 239 11.28 -5.19 -12.89
CA ILE A 239 12.71 -5.31 -13.21
C ILE A 239 12.94 -5.61 -14.69
N GLU A 240 12.13 -6.49 -15.27
CA GLU A 240 12.23 -6.83 -16.69
C GLU A 240 11.62 -5.73 -17.57
N TRP A 241 12.08 -5.61 -18.81
CA TRP A 241 11.66 -4.54 -19.72
C TRP A 241 10.16 -4.57 -20.06
N TRP A 242 9.56 -5.77 -20.04
CA TRP A 242 8.14 -6.00 -20.32
C TRP A 242 7.24 -5.88 -19.08
N GLN A 243 7.83 -5.77 -17.89
CA GLN A 243 7.10 -5.61 -16.64
C GLN A 243 6.65 -4.16 -16.47
N LEU A 244 5.42 -3.87 -16.88
CA LEU A 244 4.83 -2.54 -16.77
C LEU A 244 4.78 -2.10 -15.29
N ASP A 245 5.44 -0.98 -15.01
CA ASP A 245 5.53 -0.37 -13.68
C ASP A 245 5.33 1.14 -13.85
N THR A 246 4.08 1.59 -13.77
CA THR A 246 3.73 2.98 -14.03
C THR A 246 4.24 3.92 -12.93
N ALA A 247 4.36 3.45 -11.68
CA ALA A 247 5.00 4.23 -10.63
C ALA A 247 6.49 4.44 -10.93
N TRP A 248 7.18 3.45 -11.49
CA TRP A 248 8.54 3.63 -12.00
C TRP A 248 8.59 4.64 -13.15
N CYS A 249 7.65 4.62 -14.11
CA CYS A 249 7.59 5.63 -15.16
C CYS A 249 7.50 7.05 -14.58
N THR A 250 6.68 7.25 -13.54
CA THR A 250 6.60 8.53 -12.82
C THR A 250 7.91 8.89 -12.14
N ILE A 251 8.53 7.97 -11.39
CA ILE A 251 9.83 8.20 -10.72
C ILE A 251 10.93 8.51 -11.74
N TRP A 252 10.98 7.79 -12.85
CA TRP A 252 11.93 8.00 -13.93
C TRP A 252 11.76 9.39 -14.56
N THR A 253 10.52 9.83 -14.77
CA THR A 253 10.23 11.17 -15.28
C THR A 253 10.70 12.23 -14.29
N LEU A 254 10.38 12.10 -13.00
CA LEU A 254 10.86 12.99 -11.94
C LEU A 254 12.40 13.00 -11.85
N LYS A 255 13.06 11.86 -12.07
CA LYS A 255 14.52 11.76 -12.12
C LYS A 255 15.09 12.56 -13.30
N LYS A 256 14.47 12.46 -14.48
CA LYS A 256 14.87 13.21 -15.67
C LYS A 256 14.70 14.73 -15.50
N LEU A 257 13.69 15.14 -14.75
CA LEU A 257 13.46 16.54 -14.36
C LEU A 257 14.35 17.02 -13.21
N GLY A 258 15.22 16.16 -12.65
CA GLY A 258 16.09 16.50 -11.51
C GLY A 258 15.39 16.55 -10.16
N LEU A 259 14.11 16.18 -10.08
CA LEU A 259 13.30 16.19 -8.86
C LEU A 259 13.50 14.92 -8.02
N ALA A 260 13.66 13.75 -8.66
CA ALA A 260 14.00 12.51 -7.95
C ALA A 260 15.51 12.25 -8.02
N THR A 261 16.17 12.24 -6.87
CA THR A 261 17.62 11.99 -6.75
C THR A 261 17.89 10.72 -5.96
N HIS A 262 19.15 10.24 -5.97
CA HIS A 262 19.55 9.03 -5.24
C HIS A 262 18.68 7.80 -5.55
N VAL A 263 18.22 7.70 -6.80
CA VAL A 263 17.34 6.61 -7.25
C VAL A 263 18.11 5.30 -7.27
N LYS A 264 17.69 4.35 -6.42
CA LYS A 264 18.30 3.04 -6.25
C LYS A 264 17.69 2.02 -7.20
N LEU A 265 18.52 1.17 -7.77
CA LEU A 265 18.15 0.03 -8.62
C LEU A 265 19.06 -1.15 -8.29
N PRO A 266 18.59 -2.40 -8.45
CA PRO A 266 19.43 -3.57 -8.24
C PRO A 266 20.52 -3.65 -9.31
N THR A 267 21.76 -3.87 -8.87
CA THR A 267 22.90 -4.20 -9.74
C THR A 267 22.77 -5.61 -10.30
N ASP A 268 23.41 -5.89 -11.43
CA ASP A 268 23.37 -7.25 -12.01
C ASP A 268 24.04 -8.29 -11.11
N ALA A 269 25.03 -7.88 -10.29
CA ALA A 269 25.62 -8.73 -9.28
C ALA A 269 24.61 -9.11 -8.18
N GLN A 270 23.83 -8.15 -7.69
CA GLN A 270 22.74 -8.41 -6.73
C GLN A 270 21.67 -9.34 -7.34
N LYS A 271 21.29 -9.13 -8.59
CA LYS A 271 20.34 -10.01 -9.31
C LYS A 271 20.86 -11.44 -9.41
N LYS A 272 22.09 -11.62 -9.92
CA LYS A 272 22.72 -12.94 -10.03
C LYS A 272 22.81 -13.63 -8.66
N LYS A 273 23.20 -12.90 -7.61
CA LYS A 273 23.26 -13.43 -6.26
C LYS A 273 21.89 -13.90 -5.77
N MET A 274 20.84 -13.10 -5.95
CA MET A 274 19.48 -13.45 -5.50
C MET A 274 18.88 -14.63 -6.27
N ALA A 275 19.21 -14.78 -7.56
CA ALA A 275 18.80 -15.94 -8.35
C ALA A 275 19.47 -17.25 -7.88
N LEU A 276 20.74 -17.17 -7.44
CA LEU A 276 21.56 -18.33 -7.07
C LEU A 276 21.42 -18.72 -5.59
N ASN A 277 21.50 -17.74 -4.68
CA ASN A 277 21.74 -17.93 -3.23
C ASN A 277 20.50 -17.71 -2.35
N GLY A 278 19.31 -18.12 -2.79
CA GLY A 278 18.20 -18.25 -1.85
C GLY A 278 18.54 -19.34 -0.84
N ASN A 279 19.13 -18.96 0.29
CA ASN A 279 19.51 -19.91 1.34
C ASN A 279 18.25 -20.59 1.88
N GLN A 280 18.19 -21.90 1.64
CA GLN A 280 17.81 -22.98 2.55
C GLN A 280 17.19 -22.54 3.89
N THR A 281 15.87 -22.58 3.98
CA THR A 281 15.06 -23.52 4.80
C THR A 281 13.64 -22.97 4.83
N LEU A 282 12.74 -23.56 4.03
CA LEU A 282 11.33 -23.53 4.41
C LEU A 282 11.22 -24.32 5.72
N PRO A 283 10.43 -23.89 6.72
CA PRO A 283 9.95 -24.82 7.74
C PRO A 283 9.34 -26.02 7.01
N SER A 284 9.61 -27.25 7.47
CA SER A 284 9.03 -28.43 6.84
C SER A 284 7.51 -28.27 6.75
N ALA A 285 6.94 -28.75 5.64
CA ALA A 285 5.50 -28.68 5.35
C ALA A 285 4.63 -29.51 6.33
N ASP A 286 5.19 -29.96 7.46
CA ASP A 286 4.52 -30.79 8.46
C ASP A 286 3.63 -29.99 9.41
N GLY A 287 3.52 -28.66 9.22
CA GLY A 287 2.75 -27.77 10.10
C GLY A 287 1.62 -26.99 9.44
N ILE A 288 1.35 -27.14 8.13
CA ILE A 288 0.27 -26.40 7.47
C ILE A 288 -1.06 -27.13 7.74
N PRO A 289 -2.01 -26.56 8.51
CA PRO A 289 -3.36 -27.09 8.53
C PRO A 289 -3.92 -26.97 7.11
N ARG A 290 -4.29 -28.10 6.51
CA ARG A 290 -5.10 -28.11 5.28
C ARG A 290 -6.44 -27.45 5.57
N LEU A 291 -6.51 -26.14 5.46
CA LEU A 291 -7.75 -25.39 5.54
C LEU A 291 -7.88 -24.46 4.34
N LEU A 292 -7.99 -25.07 3.16
CA LEU A 292 -8.70 -24.51 2.02
C LEU A 292 -9.39 -25.66 1.25
N LYS A 293 -10.63 -25.96 1.66
CA LYS A 293 -11.75 -26.21 0.75
C LYS A 293 -12.65 -24.99 0.83
#